data_AF-A0A4S2ENM3-F1
#
_entry.id   AF-A0A4S2ENM3-F1
#
_cell.length_a   1.000
_cell.length_b   1.000
_cell.length_c   1.000
_cell.angle_alpha   90.00
_cell.angle_beta   90.00
_cell.angle_gamma   90.00
#
_symmetry.space_group_name_H-M   'P 1'
#
loop_
_entity.id
_entity.type
_entity.pdbx_description
1 polymer ?
#
loop_
_entity_poly.entity_id
_entity_poly.type
_entity_poly.pdbx_seq_one_letter_code
_entity_poly.pdbx_strand_id
1 'polypeptide(L)'
;MTYRDDTPITDEDKRKLQRDVSAGEIDIVAQTVATWLREKMHGKDVRESLAQWIIYTTRIAQYLINDEQEFKRAMNDLKLELINRQGQVEGRQTDLENQFLQVIANATVDSEVILARNSKRYGSYITLDNRLEHIESLLASYVPAGFTITLKHNQNRNPRVNILYYEYAIGTETGGFGTGPSGSFGGTNFTSVAPQIEYQDLNTVVIHLPTAYAMRGVVEYKYGYWYLIDGYKTLRFDLGEVDDRRALAGNGQHQISSDSVAPPQTDQQPTTVIAPRNLRATRINDETEKLDWEN
;
A
#
# COMPACT_ATOMS: atom_id res chain seq x y z
N MET A 1 67.66 -20.21 4.43
CA MET A 1 67.73 -19.16 3.39
C MET A 1 66.61 -18.19 3.65
N THR A 2 66.91 -16.93 3.93
CA THR A 2 65.93 -15.85 4.04
C THR A 2 65.47 -15.48 2.62
N TYR A 3 64.16 -15.52 2.36
CA TYR A 3 63.58 -15.09 1.09
C TYR A 3 63.98 -13.63 0.81
N ARG A 4 64.63 -13.37 -0.32
CA ARG A 4 64.93 -12.02 -0.83
C ARG A 4 64.22 -11.87 -2.18
N ASP A 5 63.34 -10.88 -2.27
CA ASP A 5 62.65 -10.48 -3.49
C ASP A 5 63.14 -9.09 -3.85
N ASP A 6 63.85 -8.97 -4.97
CA ASP A 6 64.42 -7.71 -5.46
C ASP A 6 63.37 -6.82 -6.15
N THR A 7 62.12 -7.28 -6.24
CA THR A 7 60.97 -6.58 -6.85
C THR A 7 59.77 -6.46 -5.88
N PRO A 8 59.93 -5.99 -4.62
CA PRO A 8 58.86 -6.00 -3.65
C PRO A 8 57.71 -5.09 -4.09
N ILE A 9 56.47 -5.60 -4.02
CA ILE A 9 55.27 -4.78 -4.27
C ILE A 9 55.08 -3.86 -3.06
N THR A 10 55.15 -2.55 -3.28
CA THR A 10 55.06 -1.57 -2.19
C THR A 10 53.61 -1.34 -1.77
N ASP A 11 53.40 -0.70 -0.62
CA ASP A 11 52.03 -0.35 -0.19
C ASP A 11 51.41 0.75 -1.05
N GLU A 12 52.23 1.60 -1.70
CA GLU A 12 51.71 2.58 -2.66
C GLU A 12 51.20 1.90 -3.94
N ASP A 13 51.90 0.87 -4.41
CA ASP A 13 51.46 0.07 -5.57
C ASP A 13 50.12 -0.61 -5.31
N LYS A 14 49.91 -1.15 -4.10
CA LYS A 14 48.62 -1.73 -3.67
C LYS A 14 47.51 -0.69 -3.62
N ARG A 15 47.79 0.50 -3.08
CA ARG A 15 46.81 1.61 -3.05
C ARG A 15 46.43 2.06 -4.45
N LYS A 16 47.41 2.14 -5.36
CA LYS A 16 47.16 2.46 -6.77
C LYS A 16 46.24 1.43 -7.41
N LEU A 17 46.52 0.13 -7.26
CA LEU A 17 45.63 -0.91 -7.77
C LEU A 17 44.21 -0.81 -7.20
N GLN A 18 44.06 -0.54 -5.91
CA GLN A 18 42.73 -0.36 -5.31
C GLN A 18 41.98 0.83 -5.88
N ARG A 19 42.67 1.93 -6.19
CA ARG A 19 42.09 3.09 -6.89
C ARG A 19 41.64 2.70 -8.29
N ASP A 20 42.50 2.04 -9.06
CA ASP A 20 42.23 1.66 -10.45
C ASP A 20 41.08 0.63 -10.56
N VAL A 21 40.99 -0.32 -9.62
CA VAL A 21 39.84 -1.24 -9.48
C VAL A 21 38.56 -0.46 -9.18
N SER A 22 38.63 0.51 -8.27
CA SER A 22 37.46 1.33 -7.90
C SER A 22 37.00 2.23 -9.04
N ALA A 23 37.91 2.62 -9.95
CA ALA A 23 37.63 3.37 -11.16
C ALA A 23 37.09 2.48 -12.32
N GLY A 24 37.05 1.15 -12.15
CA GLY A 24 36.59 0.22 -13.18
C GLY A 24 37.63 -0.13 -14.24
N GLU A 25 38.90 0.21 -14.03
CA GLU A 25 40.01 -0.06 -14.97
C GLU A 25 40.59 -1.47 -14.79
N ILE A 26 39.72 -2.48 -14.76
CA ILE A 26 40.05 -3.87 -14.37
C ILE A 26 41.08 -4.50 -15.33
N ASP A 27 41.03 -4.17 -16.62
CA ASP A 27 42.00 -4.63 -17.63
C ASP A 27 43.44 -4.13 -17.34
N ILE A 28 43.58 -2.87 -16.92
CA ILE A 28 44.89 -2.25 -16.61
C ILE A 28 45.46 -2.87 -15.34
N VAL A 29 44.61 -3.10 -14.34
CA VAL A 29 44.96 -3.80 -13.10
C VAL A 29 45.45 -5.21 -13.40
N ALA A 30 44.71 -5.97 -14.23
CA ALA A 30 45.08 -7.35 -14.58
C ALA A 30 46.41 -7.42 -15.33
N GLN A 31 46.67 -6.51 -16.26
CA GLN A 31 47.95 -6.41 -16.96
C GLN A 31 49.10 -6.06 -16.01
N THR A 32 48.87 -5.16 -15.07
CA THR A 32 49.86 -4.74 -14.06
C THR A 32 50.24 -5.91 -13.15
N VAL A 33 49.25 -6.63 -12.61
CA VAL A 33 49.48 -7.79 -11.75
C VAL A 33 50.15 -8.94 -12.52
N ALA A 34 49.73 -9.19 -13.76
CA ALA A 34 50.38 -10.18 -14.62
C ALA A 34 51.85 -9.83 -14.89
N THR A 35 52.17 -8.55 -15.05
CA THR A 35 53.55 -8.07 -15.25
C THR A 35 54.41 -8.29 -14.01
N TRP A 36 53.91 -7.91 -12.83
CA TRP A 36 54.62 -8.15 -11.57
C TRP A 36 54.86 -9.63 -11.31
N LEU A 37 53.92 -10.52 -11.67
CA LEU A 37 54.12 -11.95 -11.56
C LEU A 37 55.25 -12.44 -12.46
N ARG A 38 55.35 -11.94 -13.70
CA ARG A 38 56.44 -12.33 -14.61
C ARG A 38 57.82 -11.94 -14.08
N GLU A 39 57.91 -10.78 -13.44
CA GLU A 39 59.16 -10.19 -12.92
C GLU A 39 59.71 -10.84 -11.65
N LYS A 40 58.94 -11.68 -10.92
CA LYS A 40 59.45 -12.33 -9.70
C LYS A 40 60.59 -13.32 -9.98
N MET A 41 61.41 -13.59 -8.97
CA MET A 41 62.71 -14.26 -9.15
C MET A 41 62.63 -15.77 -9.53
N HIS A 42 61.71 -16.56 -8.98
CA HIS A 42 61.73 -18.04 -9.08
C HIS A 42 60.46 -18.68 -9.70
N GLY A 43 60.62 -19.80 -10.41
CA GLY A 43 59.51 -20.57 -10.99
C GLY A 43 58.91 -20.00 -12.30
N LYS A 44 59.74 -19.78 -13.33
CA LYS A 44 59.36 -19.11 -14.60
C LYS A 44 58.03 -19.59 -15.19
N ASP A 45 57.86 -20.91 -15.35
CA ASP A 45 56.68 -21.46 -16.02
C ASP A 45 55.42 -21.32 -15.14
N VAL A 46 55.55 -21.51 -13.82
CA VAL A 46 54.45 -21.29 -12.87
C VAL A 46 53.99 -19.84 -12.91
N ARG A 47 54.92 -18.88 -12.94
CA ARG A 47 54.59 -17.45 -12.98
C ARG A 47 53.91 -17.04 -14.28
N GLU A 48 54.37 -17.55 -15.43
CA GLU A 48 53.72 -17.28 -16.71
C GLU A 48 52.30 -17.88 -16.74
N SER A 49 52.13 -19.12 -16.23
CA SER A 49 50.80 -19.74 -16.17
C SER A 49 49.82 -18.94 -15.29
N LEU A 50 50.28 -18.42 -14.14
CA LEU A 50 49.48 -17.58 -13.26
C LEU A 50 49.19 -16.20 -13.87
N ALA A 51 50.18 -15.59 -14.55
CA ALA A 51 49.99 -14.32 -15.24
C ALA A 51 48.95 -14.43 -16.37
N GLN A 52 48.99 -15.52 -17.14
CA GLN A 52 47.99 -15.83 -18.18
C GLN A 52 46.60 -16.10 -17.57
N TRP A 53 46.54 -16.83 -16.45
CA TRP A 53 45.29 -17.09 -15.73
C TRP A 53 44.60 -15.79 -15.27
N ILE A 54 45.35 -14.83 -14.75
CA ILE A 54 44.79 -13.52 -14.34
C ILE A 54 44.20 -12.79 -15.54
N ILE A 55 44.92 -12.73 -16.67
CA ILE A 55 44.41 -12.09 -17.88
C ILE A 55 43.15 -12.80 -18.38
N TYR A 56 43.15 -14.13 -18.42
CA TYR A 56 42.03 -14.94 -18.90
C TYR A 56 40.77 -14.76 -18.05
N THR A 57 40.92 -14.84 -16.72
CA THR A 57 39.80 -14.67 -15.78
C THR A 57 39.22 -13.26 -15.81
N THR A 58 40.06 -12.22 -15.94
CA THR A 58 39.59 -10.84 -16.14
C THR A 58 38.78 -10.69 -17.43
N ARG A 59 39.23 -11.30 -18.54
CA ARG A 59 38.49 -11.26 -19.81
C ARG A 59 37.13 -11.94 -19.71
N ILE A 60 37.05 -13.09 -19.05
CA ILE A 60 35.77 -13.77 -18.79
C ILE A 60 34.85 -12.90 -17.93
N ALA A 61 35.37 -12.32 -16.84
CA ALA A 61 34.59 -11.45 -15.97
C ALA A 61 34.05 -10.23 -16.72
N GLN A 62 34.88 -9.60 -17.57
CA GLN A 62 34.46 -8.46 -18.40
C GLN A 62 33.34 -8.85 -19.37
N TYR A 63 33.44 -10.03 -20.02
CA TYR A 63 32.39 -10.53 -20.89
C TYR A 63 31.07 -10.72 -20.15
N LEU A 64 31.10 -11.36 -18.97
CA LEU A 64 29.91 -11.57 -18.14
C LEU A 64 29.29 -10.25 -17.65
N ILE A 65 30.12 -9.29 -17.23
CA ILE A 65 29.64 -7.97 -16.78
C ILE A 65 29.01 -7.20 -17.93
N ASN A 66 29.63 -7.21 -19.12
CA ASN A 66 29.09 -6.53 -20.29
C ASN A 66 27.75 -7.14 -20.71
N ASP A 67 27.65 -8.48 -20.74
CA ASP A 67 26.40 -9.19 -21.04
C ASP A 67 25.31 -8.90 -20.00
N GLU A 68 25.65 -8.86 -18.70
CA GLU A 68 24.72 -8.46 -17.64
C GLU A 68 24.22 -7.02 -17.81
N GLN A 69 25.11 -6.09 -18.21
CA GLN A 69 24.76 -4.70 -18.47
C GLN A 69 23.86 -4.56 -19.72
N GLU A 70 24.16 -5.28 -20.79
CA GLU A 70 23.32 -5.34 -21.99
C GLU A 70 21.95 -5.92 -21.68
N PHE A 71 21.90 -7.01 -20.92
CA PHE A 71 20.65 -7.61 -20.45
C PHE A 71 19.84 -6.62 -19.59
N LYS A 72 20.49 -5.92 -18.64
CA LYS A 72 19.84 -4.89 -17.83
C LYS A 72 19.27 -3.76 -18.68
N ARG A 73 19.98 -3.32 -19.72
CA ARG A 73 19.48 -2.30 -20.66
C ARG A 73 18.26 -2.83 -21.43
N ALA A 74 18.36 -4.01 -22.02
CA ALA A 74 17.25 -4.63 -22.74
C ALA A 74 16.01 -4.83 -21.86
N MET A 75 16.18 -5.20 -20.59
CA MET A 75 15.08 -5.30 -19.62
C MET A 75 14.46 -3.95 -19.27
N ASN A 76 15.26 -2.90 -19.14
CA ASN A 76 14.74 -1.55 -18.90
C ASN A 76 13.97 -1.02 -20.12
N ASP A 77 14.48 -1.26 -21.33
CA ASP A 77 13.82 -0.87 -22.58
C ASP A 77 12.50 -1.63 -22.77
N LEU A 78 12.51 -2.95 -22.54
CA LEU A 78 11.30 -3.77 -22.56
C LEU A 78 10.27 -3.28 -21.54
N LYS A 79 10.71 -2.97 -20.32
CA LYS A 79 9.83 -2.43 -19.27
C LYS A 79 9.20 -1.11 -19.72
N LEU A 80 9.97 -0.22 -20.32
CA LEU A 80 9.48 1.06 -20.83
C LEU A 80 8.48 0.87 -21.97
N GLU A 81 8.76 -0.04 -22.90
CA GLU A 81 7.84 -0.39 -23.99
C GLU A 81 6.52 -0.95 -23.45
N LEU A 82 6.58 -1.87 -22.48
CA LEU A 82 5.38 -2.44 -21.85
C LEU A 82 4.52 -1.37 -21.18
N ILE A 83 5.14 -0.43 -20.45
CA ILE A 83 4.43 0.70 -19.83
C ILE A 83 3.75 1.57 -20.90
N ASN A 84 4.46 1.90 -21.98
CA ASN A 84 3.90 2.72 -23.07
C ASN A 84 2.74 2.01 -23.77
N ARG A 85 2.89 0.71 -24.06
CA ARG A 85 1.84 -0.10 -24.67
C ARG A 85 0.62 -0.24 -23.76
N GLN A 86 0.84 -0.39 -22.46
CA GLN A 86 -0.25 -0.43 -21.49
C GLN A 86 -1.05 0.88 -21.53
N GLY A 87 -0.39 2.03 -21.47
CA GLY A 87 -1.08 3.33 -21.56
C GLY A 87 -1.86 3.53 -22.87
N GLN A 88 -1.33 3.04 -23.99
CA GLN A 88 -2.06 3.07 -25.28
C GLN A 88 -3.30 2.18 -25.29
N VAL A 89 -3.22 0.98 -24.69
CA VAL A 89 -4.36 0.06 -24.59
C VAL A 89 -5.45 0.65 -23.70
N GLU A 90 -5.07 1.18 -22.53
CA GLU A 90 -5.99 1.82 -21.58
C GLU A 90 -6.70 3.03 -22.24
N GLY A 91 -5.96 3.85 -23.01
CA GLY A 91 -6.54 4.96 -23.76
C GLY A 91 -7.56 4.49 -24.81
N ARG A 92 -7.21 3.51 -25.64
CA ARG A 92 -8.13 2.96 -26.65
C ARG A 92 -9.37 2.31 -26.04
N GLN A 93 -9.22 1.66 -24.89
CA GLN A 93 -10.34 1.07 -24.16
C GLN A 93 -11.29 2.17 -23.67
N THR A 94 -10.75 3.23 -23.08
CA THR A 94 -11.52 4.41 -22.65
C THR A 94 -12.30 5.03 -23.82
N ASP A 95 -11.68 5.15 -25.00
CA ASP A 95 -12.35 5.67 -26.20
C ASP A 95 -13.51 4.78 -26.66
N LEU A 96 -13.32 3.45 -26.65
CA LEU A 96 -14.37 2.49 -27.02
C LEU A 96 -15.53 2.50 -26.02
N GLU A 97 -15.24 2.57 -24.73
CA GLU A 97 -16.24 2.70 -23.67
C GLU A 97 -17.08 3.98 -23.86
N ASN A 98 -16.42 5.11 -24.14
CA ASN A 98 -17.11 6.36 -24.44
C ASN A 98 -18.01 6.27 -25.68
N GLN A 99 -17.54 5.66 -26.76
CA GLN A 99 -18.35 5.43 -27.96
C GLN A 99 -19.56 4.54 -27.67
N PHE A 100 -19.38 3.48 -26.87
CA PHE A 100 -20.46 2.58 -26.48
C PHE A 100 -21.51 3.29 -25.62
N LEU A 101 -21.08 4.09 -24.63
CA LEU A 101 -21.97 4.90 -23.81
C LEU A 101 -22.78 5.88 -24.67
N GLN A 102 -22.19 6.47 -25.71
CA GLN A 102 -22.93 7.32 -26.66
C GLN A 102 -23.96 6.54 -27.48
N VAL A 103 -23.65 5.31 -27.91
CA VAL A 103 -24.62 4.45 -28.60
C VAL A 103 -25.78 4.11 -27.67
N ILE A 104 -25.53 3.70 -26.43
CA ILE A 104 -26.58 3.47 -25.43
C ILE A 104 -27.42 4.74 -25.27
N ALA A 105 -26.77 5.89 -25.12
CA ALA A 105 -27.44 7.17 -24.92
C ALA A 105 -28.43 7.49 -26.05
N ASN A 106 -28.05 7.20 -27.30
CA ASN A 106 -28.86 7.41 -28.50
C ASN A 106 -29.90 6.31 -28.75
N ALA A 107 -29.63 5.07 -28.32
CA ALA A 107 -30.56 3.95 -28.44
C ALA A 107 -31.73 4.04 -27.43
N THR A 108 -31.55 4.80 -26.35
CA THR A 108 -32.61 5.00 -25.36
C THR A 108 -33.65 5.96 -25.94
N VAL A 109 -34.85 5.47 -26.23
CA VAL A 109 -35.94 6.26 -26.82
C VAL A 109 -36.85 6.89 -25.75
N ASP A 110 -36.76 6.41 -24.51
CA ASP A 110 -37.62 6.86 -23.40
C ASP A 110 -37.21 8.23 -22.85
N SER A 111 -38.14 9.19 -22.93
CA SER A 111 -37.93 10.57 -22.51
C SER A 111 -37.66 10.71 -21.01
N GLU A 112 -38.28 9.88 -20.16
CA GLU A 112 -38.05 9.90 -18.71
C GLU A 112 -36.60 9.53 -18.35
N VAL A 113 -36.01 8.53 -19.03
CA VAL A 113 -34.63 8.11 -18.80
C VAL A 113 -33.64 9.17 -19.27
N ILE A 114 -33.92 9.82 -20.41
CA ILE A 114 -33.10 10.94 -20.91
C ILE A 114 -33.18 12.13 -19.95
N LEU A 115 -34.36 12.47 -19.43
CA LEU A 115 -34.53 13.55 -18.46
C LEU A 115 -33.81 13.21 -17.14
N ALA A 116 -33.85 11.96 -16.70
CA ALA A 116 -33.15 11.50 -15.51
C ALA A 116 -31.61 11.58 -15.63
N ARG A 117 -31.02 11.75 -16.82
CA ARG A 117 -29.59 12.03 -16.96
C ARG A 117 -29.21 13.47 -16.65
N ASN A 118 -30.16 14.39 -16.65
CA ASN A 118 -29.87 15.80 -16.47
C ASN A 118 -30.10 16.20 -15.01
N SER A 119 -29.03 16.61 -14.34
CA SER A 119 -29.08 17.20 -13.01
C SER A 119 -28.97 18.72 -13.12
N LYS A 120 -29.94 19.43 -12.52
CA LYS A 120 -29.89 20.89 -12.40
C LYS A 120 -28.66 21.37 -11.61
N ARG A 121 -28.09 20.52 -10.74
CA ARG A 121 -26.97 20.88 -9.85
C ARG A 121 -25.62 20.38 -10.35
N TYR A 122 -25.60 19.19 -10.97
CA TYR A 122 -24.37 18.47 -11.32
C TYR A 122 -24.12 18.36 -12.84
N GLY A 123 -25.02 18.90 -13.66
CA GLY A 123 -24.89 18.90 -15.11
C GLY A 123 -25.51 17.66 -15.78
N SER A 124 -25.07 17.39 -17.02
CA SER A 124 -25.58 16.31 -17.86
C SER A 124 -24.65 15.11 -17.81
N TYR A 125 -25.22 13.91 -17.67
CA TYR A 125 -24.50 12.64 -17.71
C TYR A 125 -24.82 11.90 -19.01
N ILE A 126 -23.85 11.14 -19.55
CA ILE A 126 -24.02 10.41 -20.81
C ILE A 126 -25.10 9.31 -20.66
N THR A 127 -25.08 8.59 -19.55
CA THR A 127 -26.04 7.54 -19.18
C THR A 127 -26.63 7.81 -17.80
N LEU A 128 -27.76 7.16 -17.48
CA LEU A 128 -28.35 7.24 -16.15
C LEU A 128 -27.42 6.62 -15.10
N ASP A 129 -26.75 5.53 -15.50
CA ASP A 129 -25.77 4.83 -14.69
C ASP A 129 -24.65 5.75 -14.20
N ASN A 130 -24.02 6.54 -15.09
CA ASN A 130 -22.99 7.52 -14.70
C ASN A 130 -23.48 8.52 -13.64
N ARG A 131 -24.77 8.86 -13.66
CA ARG A 131 -25.37 9.73 -12.64
C ARG A 131 -25.53 8.99 -11.31
N LEU A 132 -25.95 7.74 -11.34
CA LEU A 132 -26.09 6.92 -10.13
C LEU A 132 -24.74 6.65 -9.49
N GLU A 133 -23.73 6.27 -10.27
CA GLU A 133 -22.33 6.10 -9.83
C GLU A 133 -21.79 7.39 -9.18
N HIS A 134 -22.08 8.56 -9.77
CA HIS A 134 -21.71 9.82 -9.16
C HIS A 134 -22.40 10.04 -7.81
N ILE A 135 -23.70 9.76 -7.70
CA ILE A 135 -24.43 9.88 -6.44
C ILE A 135 -23.86 8.91 -5.40
N GLU A 136 -23.60 7.66 -5.78
CA GLU A 136 -23.00 6.64 -4.92
C GLU A 136 -21.62 7.06 -4.42
N SER A 137 -20.77 7.63 -5.28
CA SER A 137 -19.46 8.16 -4.87
C SER A 137 -19.56 9.27 -3.82
N LEU A 138 -20.56 10.15 -3.93
CA LEU A 138 -20.81 11.21 -2.95
C LEU A 138 -21.35 10.63 -1.64
N LEU A 139 -22.27 9.67 -1.72
CA LEU A 139 -22.81 8.98 -0.54
C LEU A 139 -21.69 8.24 0.20
N ALA A 140 -20.87 7.47 -0.51
CA ALA A 140 -19.75 6.73 0.06
C ALA A 140 -18.71 7.64 0.74
N SER A 141 -18.56 8.88 0.27
CA SER A 141 -17.57 9.83 0.80
C SER A 141 -18.07 10.61 2.03
N TYR A 142 -19.37 10.89 2.11
CA TYR A 142 -19.90 11.87 3.07
C TYR A 142 -21.00 11.34 4.00
N VAL A 143 -21.74 10.31 3.60
CA VAL A 143 -22.79 9.76 4.46
C VAL A 143 -22.16 8.74 5.40
N PRO A 144 -22.26 8.89 6.73
CA PRO A 144 -21.70 7.95 7.70
C PRO A 144 -22.52 6.65 7.78
N ALA A 145 -22.58 5.92 6.68
CA ALA A 145 -23.21 4.63 6.53
C ALA A 145 -22.26 3.70 5.75
N GLY A 146 -22.18 2.44 6.16
CA GLY A 146 -21.39 1.40 5.49
C GLY A 146 -20.07 1.01 6.16
N PHE A 147 -19.55 1.80 7.12
CA PHE A 147 -18.45 1.37 7.98
C PHE A 147 -18.73 1.68 9.44
N THR A 148 -18.74 0.65 10.28
CA THR A 148 -19.13 0.74 11.70
C THR A 148 -18.00 0.21 12.58
N ILE A 149 -17.67 0.97 13.61
CA ILE A 149 -16.66 0.61 14.62
C ILE A 149 -17.30 0.65 15.99
N THR A 150 -17.28 -0.49 16.69
CA THR A 150 -17.69 -0.57 18.09
C THR A 150 -16.45 -0.50 18.97
N LEU A 151 -16.38 0.52 19.80
CA LEU A 151 -15.23 0.86 20.62
C LEU A 151 -15.57 0.70 22.12
N LYS A 152 -15.06 -0.36 22.74
CA LYS A 152 -15.13 -0.56 24.19
C LYS A 152 -14.09 0.31 24.93
N HIS A 153 -14.49 1.50 25.36
CA HIS A 153 -13.59 2.49 25.98
C HIS A 153 -13.56 2.44 27.51
N ASN A 154 -14.57 1.85 28.17
CA ASN A 154 -14.62 1.67 29.63
C ASN A 154 -14.52 2.95 30.50
N GLN A 155 -14.91 4.10 29.95
CA GLN A 155 -14.78 5.40 30.63
C GLN A 155 -15.98 5.76 31.52
N ASN A 156 -16.99 4.90 31.60
CA ASN A 156 -18.21 5.10 32.39
C ASN A 156 -18.91 6.45 32.13
N ARG A 157 -18.92 6.90 30.87
CA ARG A 157 -19.51 8.15 30.39
C ARG A 157 -19.77 8.06 28.90
N ASN A 158 -20.42 9.08 28.32
CA ASN A 158 -20.62 9.19 26.88
C ASN A 158 -19.64 10.24 26.32
N PRO A 159 -18.38 9.89 26.02
CA PRO A 159 -17.37 10.85 25.59
C PRO A 159 -17.62 11.30 24.15
N ARG A 160 -17.45 12.59 23.87
CA ARG A 160 -17.43 13.10 22.49
C ARG A 160 -16.29 12.42 21.72
N VAL A 161 -16.61 11.90 20.53
CA VAL A 161 -15.64 11.26 19.64
C VAL A 161 -15.23 12.23 18.53
N ASN A 162 -13.93 12.47 18.40
CA ASN A 162 -13.33 13.15 17.25
C ASN A 162 -12.45 12.17 16.48
N ILE A 163 -12.47 12.25 15.14
CA ILE A 163 -11.81 11.26 14.29
C ILE A 163 -10.94 11.97 13.27
N LEU A 164 -9.68 11.54 13.20
CA LEU A 164 -8.70 12.05 12.26
C LEU A 164 -8.19 10.92 11.37
N TYR A 165 -8.37 11.08 10.06
CA TYR A 165 -7.76 10.24 9.03
C TYR A 165 -6.44 10.85 8.56
N TYR A 166 -5.44 10.01 8.30
CA TYR A 166 -4.19 10.41 7.66
C TYR A 166 -3.46 9.20 7.08
N GLU A 167 -2.48 9.47 6.22
CA GLU A 167 -1.72 8.47 5.47
C GLU A 167 -0.22 8.63 5.74
N TYR A 168 0.53 7.52 5.62
CA TYR A 168 1.99 7.48 5.78
C TYR A 168 2.48 8.01 7.14
N ALA A 169 1.76 7.66 8.20
CA ALA A 169 2.22 7.85 9.57
C ALA A 169 3.58 7.18 9.79
N ILE A 170 4.36 7.67 10.75
CA ILE A 170 5.66 7.05 11.09
C ILE A 170 5.47 5.58 11.45
N GLY A 171 6.17 4.70 10.73
CA GLY A 171 6.12 3.25 10.92
C GLY A 171 5.01 2.54 10.13
N THR A 172 4.28 3.26 9.29
CA THR A 172 3.23 2.70 8.40
C THR A 172 3.62 2.76 6.92
N GLU A 173 4.78 3.33 6.60
CA GLU A 173 5.25 3.43 5.22
C GLU A 173 5.59 2.04 4.65
N THR A 174 5.15 1.79 3.42
CA THR A 174 5.19 0.46 2.79
C THR A 174 6.59 -0.15 2.63
N GLY A 175 7.62 0.66 2.44
CA GLY A 175 9.02 0.22 2.32
C GLY A 175 9.81 0.27 3.63
N GLY A 176 9.15 0.54 4.77
CA GLY A 176 9.80 0.79 6.06
C GLY A 176 10.01 2.27 6.37
N PHE A 177 10.63 2.56 7.51
CA PHE A 177 10.76 3.91 8.03
C PHE A 177 11.37 4.89 7.02
N GLY A 178 10.68 6.01 6.76
CA GLY A 178 11.16 7.06 5.87
C GLY A 178 11.05 6.75 4.37
N THR A 179 10.35 5.69 3.99
CA THR A 179 10.13 5.31 2.57
C THR A 179 8.81 5.84 1.98
N GLY A 180 8.11 6.70 2.71
CA GLY A 180 6.92 7.37 2.20
C GLY A 180 7.21 8.30 1.01
N PRO A 181 6.17 8.72 0.27
CA PRO A 181 6.30 9.72 -0.78
C PRO A 181 7.04 11.00 -0.31
N SER A 182 7.68 11.71 -1.25
CA SER A 182 8.35 12.96 -0.93
C SER A 182 7.39 13.96 -0.27
N GLY A 183 7.79 14.50 0.88
CA GLY A 183 6.97 15.43 1.66
C GLY A 183 5.94 14.77 2.60
N SER A 184 5.86 13.43 2.67
CA SER A 184 4.93 12.72 3.57
C SER A 184 5.57 12.24 4.88
N PHE A 185 6.82 12.60 5.17
CA PHE A 185 7.49 12.15 6.39
C PHE A 185 6.77 12.71 7.63
N GLY A 186 6.29 11.82 8.51
CA GLY A 186 5.44 12.21 9.65
C GLY A 186 3.92 12.12 9.38
N GLY A 187 3.51 11.85 8.15
CA GLY A 187 2.12 11.73 7.72
C GLY A 187 1.69 12.80 6.72
N THR A 188 0.64 12.51 5.95
CA THR A 188 -0.01 13.41 4.99
C THR A 188 -1.54 13.17 4.97
N ASN A 189 -2.28 13.97 4.20
CA ASN A 189 -3.73 13.84 4.00
C ASN A 189 -4.57 13.89 5.29
N PHE A 190 -4.13 14.69 6.26
CA PHE A 190 -4.85 14.89 7.53
C PHE A 190 -6.26 15.45 7.30
N THR A 191 -7.27 14.65 7.60
CA THR A 191 -8.67 14.97 7.34
C THR A 191 -9.52 14.65 8.57
N SER A 192 -10.28 15.64 9.03
CA SER A 192 -11.29 15.41 10.07
C SER A 192 -12.47 14.69 9.46
N VAL A 193 -12.82 13.52 10.01
CA VAL A 193 -13.93 12.70 9.50
C VAL A 193 -15.15 12.96 10.37
N ALA A 194 -16.30 13.24 9.74
CA ALA A 194 -17.56 13.44 10.46
C ALA A 194 -18.24 12.08 10.71
N PRO A 195 -18.36 11.63 11.97
CA PRO A 195 -19.05 10.38 12.29
C PRO A 195 -20.53 10.60 12.62
N GLN A 196 -21.31 9.54 12.51
CA GLN A 196 -22.53 9.37 13.31
C GLN A 196 -22.20 8.49 14.53
N ILE A 197 -22.66 8.89 15.71
CA ILE A 197 -22.26 8.27 16.98
C ILE A 197 -23.50 7.76 17.72
N GLU A 198 -23.41 6.53 18.20
CA GLU A 198 -24.39 5.91 19.09
C GLU A 198 -23.70 5.38 20.34
N TYR A 199 -24.33 5.54 21.51
CA TYR A 199 -23.80 4.99 22.76
C TYR A 199 -24.68 3.83 23.17
N GLN A 200 -24.14 2.62 23.07
CA GLN A 200 -24.84 1.40 23.48
C GLN A 200 -24.92 1.32 25.01
N ASP A 201 -23.83 1.68 25.69
CA ASP A 201 -23.73 1.76 27.14
C ASP A 201 -22.66 2.80 27.54
N LEU A 202 -22.49 3.06 28.84
CA LEU A 202 -21.52 4.06 29.36
C LEU A 202 -20.04 3.71 29.08
N ASN A 203 -19.76 2.52 28.54
CA ASN A 203 -18.42 2.01 28.29
C ASN A 203 -18.20 1.64 26.82
N THR A 204 -19.22 1.78 25.96
CA THR A 204 -19.18 1.37 24.56
C THR A 204 -19.76 2.44 23.66
N VAL A 205 -19.02 2.84 22.64
CA VAL A 205 -19.49 3.75 21.59
C VAL A 205 -19.46 3.03 20.24
N VAL A 206 -20.53 3.17 19.47
CA VAL A 206 -20.64 2.71 18.09
C VAL A 206 -20.47 3.93 17.19
N ILE A 207 -19.53 3.83 16.25
CA ILE A 207 -19.09 4.91 15.39
C ILE A 207 -19.38 4.49 13.96
N HIS A 208 -20.27 5.22 13.29
CA HIS A 208 -20.53 5.03 11.87
C HIS A 208 -19.78 6.07 11.05
N LEU A 209 -19.08 5.59 10.02
CA LEU A 209 -18.23 6.35 9.14
C LEU A 209 -18.64 6.11 7.68
N PRO A 210 -18.33 7.06 6.78
CA PRO A 210 -18.51 6.85 5.36
C PRO A 210 -17.68 5.66 4.85
N THR A 211 -18.23 4.94 3.87
CA THR A 211 -17.61 3.74 3.29
C THR A 211 -16.22 4.02 2.70
N ALA A 212 -15.96 5.26 2.26
CA ALA A 212 -14.63 5.68 1.79
C ALA A 212 -13.51 5.53 2.84
N TYR A 213 -13.85 5.49 4.13
CA TYR A 213 -12.91 5.28 5.24
C TYR A 213 -12.90 3.83 5.76
N ALA A 214 -13.57 2.91 5.06
CA ALA A 214 -13.53 1.51 5.41
C ALA A 214 -12.09 0.98 5.36
N MET A 215 -11.65 0.39 6.47
CA MET A 215 -10.31 -0.13 6.66
C MET A 215 -10.38 -1.49 7.33
N ARG A 216 -9.37 -2.32 7.05
CA ARG A 216 -9.14 -3.60 7.71
C ARG A 216 -8.23 -3.40 8.92
N GLY A 217 -8.16 -4.41 9.79
CA GLY A 217 -7.25 -4.41 10.93
C GLY A 217 -7.98 -4.43 12.27
N VAL A 218 -7.23 -4.11 13.33
CA VAL A 218 -7.71 -4.12 14.70
C VAL A 218 -7.58 -2.73 15.28
N VAL A 219 -8.61 -2.30 16.02
CA VAL A 219 -8.54 -1.06 16.78
C VAL A 219 -7.72 -1.31 18.03
N GLU A 220 -6.67 -0.51 18.25
CA GLU A 220 -5.79 -0.66 19.43
C GLU A 220 -5.68 0.66 20.20
N TYR A 221 -5.75 0.58 21.52
CA TYR A 221 -5.48 1.73 22.39
C TYR A 221 -3.97 1.94 22.58
N LYS A 222 -3.47 3.14 22.24
CA LYS A 222 -2.07 3.57 22.47
C LYS A 222 -2.02 5.07 22.75
N TYR A 223 -1.15 5.49 23.67
CA TYR A 223 -0.81 6.91 23.88
C TYR A 223 -2.01 7.88 24.04
N GLY A 224 -3.08 7.48 24.74
CA GLY A 224 -4.26 8.32 24.95
C GLY A 224 -5.35 8.22 23.88
N TYR A 225 -5.12 7.46 22.80
CA TYR A 225 -6.03 7.36 21.66
C TYR A 225 -6.25 5.92 21.23
N TRP A 226 -7.28 5.69 20.44
CA TRP A 226 -7.44 4.44 19.71
C TRP A 226 -7.03 4.64 18.26
N TYR A 227 -6.38 3.63 17.69
CA TYR A 227 -5.90 3.65 16.32
C TYR A 227 -6.42 2.44 15.57
N LEU A 228 -6.92 2.66 14.35
CA LEU A 228 -7.12 1.61 13.35
C LEU A 228 -6.14 1.87 12.21
N ILE A 229 -5.26 0.90 11.95
CA ILE A 229 -4.20 1.00 10.96
C ILE A 229 -4.38 -0.10 9.92
N ASP A 230 -4.42 0.30 8.65
CA ASP A 230 -4.51 -0.59 7.48
C ASP A 230 -3.46 -0.19 6.44
N GLY A 231 -2.33 -0.92 6.43
CA GLY A 231 -1.17 -0.55 5.62
C GLY A 231 -0.68 0.86 5.95
N TYR A 232 -0.70 1.74 4.95
CA TYR A 232 -0.28 3.14 5.08
C TYR A 232 -1.37 4.09 5.59
N LYS A 233 -2.61 3.60 5.79
CA LYS A 233 -3.76 4.42 6.22
C LYS A 233 -3.96 4.31 7.73
N THR A 234 -4.35 5.40 8.37
CA THR A 234 -4.62 5.45 9.81
C THR A 234 -5.88 6.27 10.11
N LEU A 235 -6.76 5.70 10.95
CA LEU A 235 -7.79 6.44 11.68
C LEU A 235 -7.38 6.52 13.14
N ARG A 236 -7.41 7.73 13.69
CA ARG A 236 -7.24 8.00 15.13
C ARG A 236 -8.57 8.45 15.73
N PHE A 237 -8.97 7.81 16.81
CA PHE A 237 -10.14 8.14 17.60
C PHE A 237 -9.73 8.82 18.90
N ASP A 238 -10.27 10.01 19.12
CA ASP A 238 -10.03 10.85 20.30
C ASP A 238 -11.34 11.02 21.08
N LEU A 239 -11.31 10.59 22.35
CA LEU A 239 -12.44 10.64 23.29
C LEU A 239 -12.24 11.71 24.38
N GLY A 240 -11.26 12.61 24.19
CA GLY A 240 -10.83 13.61 25.15
C GLY A 240 -9.96 13.02 26.27
N GLU A 241 -10.23 13.41 27.51
CA GLU A 241 -9.48 12.92 28.68
C GLU A 241 -9.81 11.45 28.98
N VAL A 242 -8.82 10.56 28.93
CA VAL A 242 -9.02 9.10 29.05
C VAL A 242 -8.27 8.55 30.27
N ASP A 243 -8.90 7.66 31.03
CA ASP A 243 -8.21 6.78 31.97
C ASP A 243 -7.57 5.61 31.21
N ASP A 244 -6.24 5.67 31.06
CA ASP A 244 -5.42 4.69 30.34
C ASP A 244 -5.63 3.25 30.83
N ARG A 245 -5.77 3.04 32.14
CA ARG A 245 -5.90 1.69 32.70
C ARG A 245 -7.23 1.07 32.31
N ARG A 246 -8.30 1.87 32.35
CA ARG A 246 -9.64 1.43 31.95
C ARG A 246 -9.73 1.22 30.45
N ALA A 247 -9.12 2.11 29.66
CA ALA A 247 -9.04 1.97 28.22
C ALA A 247 -8.32 0.69 27.80
N LEU A 248 -7.16 0.40 28.40
CA LEU A 248 -6.41 -0.84 28.15
C LEU A 248 -7.20 -2.10 28.53
N ALA A 249 -8.03 -2.05 29.57
CA ALA A 249 -8.88 -3.19 29.96
C ALA A 249 -9.97 -3.52 28.94
N GLY A 250 -10.33 -2.57 28.05
CA GLY A 250 -11.27 -2.80 26.95
C GLY A 250 -10.59 -3.21 25.64
N ASN A 251 -9.25 -3.16 25.58
CA ASN A 251 -8.49 -3.44 24.37
C ASN A 251 -8.70 -4.90 23.93
N GLY A 252 -8.90 -5.13 22.64
CA GLY A 252 -9.22 -6.45 22.08
C GLY A 252 -10.71 -6.83 22.12
N GLN A 253 -11.58 -5.99 22.68
CA GLN A 253 -13.05 -6.14 22.60
C GLN A 253 -13.69 -5.20 21.59
N HIS A 254 -12.89 -4.52 20.78
CA HIS A 254 -13.36 -3.67 19.70
C HIS A 254 -13.87 -4.52 18.53
N GLN A 255 -14.87 -4.02 17.82
CA GLN A 255 -15.39 -4.68 16.62
C GLN A 255 -15.40 -3.69 15.46
N ILE A 256 -15.05 -4.18 14.28
CA ILE A 256 -15.23 -3.45 13.03
C ILE A 256 -16.19 -4.24 12.15
N SER A 257 -17.12 -3.54 11.53
CA SER A 257 -18.01 -4.11 10.52
C SER A 257 -18.03 -3.15 9.34
N SER A 258 -17.96 -3.69 8.14
CA SER A 258 -18.29 -2.94 6.94
C SER A 258 -19.52 -3.61 6.34
N ASP A 259 -20.45 -2.81 5.84
CA ASP A 259 -21.49 -3.31 4.94
C ASP A 259 -20.78 -3.63 3.62
N SER A 260 -20.05 -4.74 3.58
CA SER A 260 -19.35 -5.18 2.38
C SER A 260 -20.37 -5.59 1.33
N VAL A 261 -20.59 -4.76 0.31
CA VAL A 261 -20.89 -5.27 -1.03
C VAL A 261 -19.56 -5.83 -1.56
N ALA A 262 -19.28 -7.09 -1.24
CA ALA A 262 -18.03 -7.74 -1.61
C ALA A 262 -17.94 -7.97 -3.13
N PRO A 263 -16.78 -7.70 -3.79
CA PRO A 263 -16.30 -8.52 -4.89
C PRO A 263 -15.69 -9.83 -4.33
N PRO A 264 -15.64 -10.93 -5.11
CA PRO A 264 -15.54 -12.29 -4.57
C PRO A 264 -14.17 -12.66 -3.93
N GLN A 265 -14.32 -13.45 -2.86
CA GLN A 265 -13.41 -14.23 -2.01
C GLN A 265 -11.92 -14.42 -2.39
N THR A 266 -11.06 -14.30 -1.35
CA THR A 266 -10.07 -15.32 -1.01
C THR A 266 -10.05 -15.54 0.51
N ASP A 267 -9.83 -16.79 0.90
CA ASP A 267 -10.06 -17.37 2.22
C ASP A 267 -9.39 -16.62 3.38
N GLN A 268 -10.23 -15.96 4.19
CA GLN A 268 -10.17 -15.92 5.65
C GLN A 268 -11.43 -15.21 6.12
N GLN A 269 -12.39 -15.98 6.61
CA GLN A 269 -13.67 -15.49 7.09
C GLN A 269 -13.43 -14.69 8.39
N PRO A 270 -13.62 -13.36 8.41
CA PRO A 270 -13.84 -12.67 9.67
C PRO A 270 -15.18 -13.19 10.20
N THR A 271 -15.29 -13.47 11.50
CA THR A 271 -16.57 -13.77 12.13
C THR A 271 -17.39 -12.48 12.21
N THR A 272 -17.91 -12.05 11.06
CA THR A 272 -18.82 -10.91 10.93
C THR A 272 -20.17 -11.33 11.51
N VAL A 273 -20.44 -10.93 12.76
CA VAL A 273 -21.79 -11.07 13.34
C VAL A 273 -22.58 -9.85 12.90
N ILE A 274 -23.51 -10.03 11.96
CA ILE A 274 -24.43 -8.99 11.50
C ILE A 274 -25.56 -8.88 12.51
N ALA A 275 -25.93 -7.66 12.90
CA ALA A 275 -27.05 -7.43 13.81
C ALA A 275 -28.39 -7.71 13.09
N PRO A 276 -29.35 -8.39 13.76
CA PRO A 276 -30.71 -8.60 13.25
C PRO A 276 -31.39 -7.32 12.78
N ARG A 277 -32.09 -7.40 11.64
CA ARG A 277 -32.91 -6.32 11.09
C ARG A 277 -34.40 -6.73 11.13
N ASN A 278 -35.28 -5.75 11.01
CA ASN A 278 -36.74 -5.95 10.89
C ASN A 278 -37.38 -6.76 12.03
N LEU A 279 -37.11 -6.40 13.29
CA LEU A 279 -37.74 -7.04 14.44
C LEU A 279 -39.26 -6.85 14.39
N ARG A 280 -40.01 -7.96 14.44
CA ARG A 280 -41.47 -7.99 14.47
C ARG A 280 -41.93 -8.86 15.63
N ALA A 281 -42.70 -8.25 16.54
CA ALA A 281 -43.40 -8.98 17.59
C ALA A 281 -44.80 -9.35 17.11
N THR A 282 -45.13 -10.65 17.14
CA THR A 282 -46.48 -11.16 16.84
C THR A 282 -47.06 -11.78 18.10
N ARG A 283 -48.21 -11.27 18.54
CA ARG A 283 -48.88 -11.77 19.75
C ARG A 283 -49.39 -13.20 19.52
N ILE A 284 -48.97 -14.13 20.36
CA ILE A 284 -49.44 -15.53 20.32
C ILE A 284 -50.67 -15.68 21.22
N ASN A 285 -50.65 -15.08 22.41
CA ASN A 285 -51.78 -14.99 23.33
C ASN A 285 -51.62 -13.77 24.27
N ASP A 286 -52.51 -13.62 25.25
CA ASP A 286 -52.54 -12.45 26.14
C ASP A 286 -51.28 -12.27 27.00
N GLU A 287 -50.47 -13.32 27.15
CA GLU A 287 -49.27 -13.35 28.01
C GLU A 287 -47.97 -13.61 27.24
N THR A 288 -48.02 -13.89 25.93
CA THR A 288 -46.83 -14.25 25.14
C THR A 288 -46.82 -13.68 23.73
N GLU A 289 -45.62 -13.27 23.30
CA GLU A 289 -45.34 -12.76 21.96
C GLU A 289 -44.18 -13.53 21.32
N LYS A 290 -44.26 -13.73 20.01
CA LYS A 290 -43.18 -14.27 19.19
C LYS A 290 -42.38 -13.11 18.61
N LEU A 291 -41.06 -13.13 18.79
CA LEU A 291 -40.16 -12.18 18.13
C LEU A 291 -39.53 -12.83 16.89
N ASP A 292 -39.81 -12.26 15.73
CA ASP A 292 -39.23 -12.65 14.45
C ASP A 292 -38.25 -11.55 13.98
N TRP A 293 -37.16 -11.94 13.32
CA TRP A 293 -36.17 -11.02 12.75
C TRP A 293 -35.53 -11.61 11.48
N GLU A 294 -34.90 -10.74 10.69
CA GLU A 294 -34.11 -11.08 9.51
C GLU A 294 -32.63 -10.90 9.84
N ASN A 295 -31.77 -11.81 9.36
CA ASN A 295 -30.31 -11.67 9.44
C ASN A 295 -29.77 -10.97 8.20
#